data_AF-A0A543CTK2-F1
#
_entry.id   AF-A0A543CTK2-F1
#
_cell.length_a   1.000
_cell.length_b   1.000
_cell.length_c   1.000
_cell.angle_alpha   90.00
_cell.angle_beta   90.00
_cell.angle_gamma   90.00
#
_symmetry.space_group_name_H-M   'P 1'
#
loop_
_entity.id
_entity.type
_entity.pdbx_description
1 polymer ?
#
loop_
_entity_poly.entity_id
_entity_poly.type
_entity_poly.pdbx_seq_one_letter_code
_entity_poly.pdbx_strand_id
1 'polypeptide(L)'
;MSGAPRPRTAAAVIGALALLGLAGCGSSTTPAAVESFPISTAPPAAPADPPARPGLLVSQERPFTEAEVRRLRHQSEVTRLALIGYGQVRMYGDRIPTATVDPATYRSFTPDGTRDATTVWKVVADGKALVSHAVGDRDHLPLDVTVPAGRATVRIAGLATTVPGVDMVVSSATGERIGVPFGNGLVVAVSGDPERASAKVRAVLGARPVIRRIAPLGGPALPAVTPAVPPATPSVVPPGAPPPAAPAGGPAALP
;
A
#
# COMPACT_ATOMS: atom_id res chain seq x y z
N MET A 1 4.21 43.61 35.05
CA MET A 1 4.13 42.37 35.84
C MET A 1 5.01 41.34 35.13
N SER A 2 6.29 41.28 35.52
CA SER A 2 7.31 40.42 34.91
C SER A 2 7.32 39.06 35.59
N GLY A 3 7.14 37.99 34.81
CA GLY A 3 7.29 36.60 35.25
C GLY A 3 8.68 36.08 34.92
N ALA A 4 9.47 35.76 35.95
CA ALA A 4 10.80 35.20 35.84
C ALA A 4 10.79 33.71 35.41
N PRO A 5 11.80 33.23 34.67
CA PRO A 5 11.98 31.81 34.35
C PRO A 5 12.65 31.04 35.49
N ARG A 6 12.18 29.81 35.75
CA ARG A 6 12.77 28.86 36.70
C ARG A 6 13.90 28.05 36.02
N PRO A 7 15.11 27.95 36.61
CA PRO A 7 16.15 27.04 36.13
C PRO A 7 15.89 25.60 36.60
N ARG A 8 16.08 24.63 35.71
CA ARG A 8 16.16 23.20 36.04
C ARG A 8 17.62 22.79 36.17
N THR A 9 17.93 22.26 37.34
CA THR A 9 19.19 21.73 37.83
C THR A 9 19.73 20.58 36.99
N ALA A 10 21.05 20.60 36.79
CA ALA A 10 21.86 19.51 36.26
C ALA A 10 22.02 18.37 37.29
N ALA A 11 22.21 17.15 36.80
CA ALA A 11 22.88 16.08 37.53
C ALA A 11 23.74 15.28 36.54
N ALA A 12 25.05 15.49 36.64
CA ALA A 12 26.08 14.65 36.04
C ALA A 12 26.33 13.46 36.98
N VAL A 13 26.54 12.27 36.42
CA VAL A 13 27.18 11.14 37.13
C VAL A 13 28.41 10.72 36.34
N ILE A 14 29.53 10.75 37.03
CA ILE A 14 30.89 10.39 36.66
C ILE A 14 31.15 8.97 37.17
N GLY A 15 31.94 8.17 36.44
CA GLY A 15 32.61 6.96 36.94
C GLY A 15 33.29 6.18 35.80
N ALA A 16 34.56 6.48 35.48
CA ALA A 16 35.81 5.82 35.94
C ALA A 16 36.13 4.53 35.13
N LEU A 17 37.12 4.51 34.21
CA LEU A 17 38.57 4.21 34.39
C LEU A 17 38.83 2.99 35.30
N ALA A 18 39.67 1.99 35.03
CA ALA A 18 40.62 1.62 33.96
C ALA A 18 41.14 0.19 34.30
N LEU A 19 41.69 -0.57 33.34
CA LEU A 19 43.06 -1.13 33.37
C LEU A 19 43.33 -2.22 32.31
N LEU A 20 44.58 -2.17 31.82
CA LEU A 20 45.25 -2.97 30.80
C LEU A 20 45.44 -4.46 31.19
N GLY A 21 45.38 -5.34 30.18
CA GLY A 21 46.00 -6.67 30.16
C GLY A 21 46.47 -7.02 28.74
N LEU A 22 47.76 -7.33 28.60
CA LEU A 22 48.49 -7.59 27.35
C LEU A 22 48.45 -9.07 26.93
N ALA A 23 48.59 -9.27 25.61
CA ALA A 23 49.20 -10.40 24.89
C ALA A 23 48.41 -11.73 24.75
N GLY A 24 48.02 -11.99 23.50
CA GLY A 24 47.68 -13.32 22.99
C GLY A 24 47.40 -13.27 21.48
N CYS A 25 48.39 -13.64 20.66
CA CYS A 25 48.21 -13.87 19.22
C CYS A 25 47.20 -15.00 18.98
N GLY A 26 46.22 -14.73 18.12
CA GLY A 26 45.23 -15.72 17.72
C GLY A 26 44.18 -15.08 16.83
N SER A 27 44.55 -14.81 15.58
CA SER A 27 43.63 -14.38 14.54
C SER A 27 42.60 -15.49 14.31
N SER A 28 41.38 -15.28 14.79
CA SER A 28 40.20 -16.01 14.37
C SER A 28 39.06 -15.01 14.34
N THR A 29 38.99 -14.24 13.26
CA THR A 29 37.79 -13.49 12.90
C THR A 29 36.70 -14.50 12.63
N THR A 30 35.98 -14.89 13.68
CA THR A 30 34.71 -15.59 13.59
C THR A 30 33.76 -14.63 12.88
N PRO A 31 33.14 -15.00 11.74
CA PRO A 31 32.04 -14.20 11.23
C PRO A 31 30.98 -14.18 12.32
N ALA A 32 30.60 -12.98 12.75
CA ALA A 32 29.44 -12.79 13.61
C ALA A 32 28.29 -13.55 12.97
N ALA A 33 27.82 -14.59 13.67
CA ALA A 33 26.61 -15.29 13.32
C ALA A 33 25.52 -14.21 13.20
N VAL A 34 25.01 -14.04 11.98
CA VAL A 34 23.88 -13.17 11.73
C VAL A 34 22.74 -13.81 12.51
N GLU A 35 22.43 -13.24 13.68
CA GLU A 35 21.20 -13.57 14.39
C GLU A 35 20.08 -13.30 13.40
N SER A 36 19.54 -14.39 12.88
CA SER A 36 18.42 -14.36 11.97
C SER A 36 17.24 -13.92 12.80
N PHE A 37 16.96 -12.62 12.79
CA PHE A 37 15.71 -12.08 13.30
C PHE A 37 14.59 -12.91 12.66
N PRO A 38 13.66 -13.50 13.45
CA PRO A 38 12.53 -14.17 12.88
C PRO A 38 11.81 -13.15 12.01
N ILE A 39 11.82 -13.39 10.70
CA ILE A 39 10.98 -12.67 9.76
C ILE A 39 9.58 -12.90 10.30
N SER A 40 8.99 -11.88 10.92
CA SER A 40 7.60 -11.90 11.33
C SER A 40 6.80 -12.10 10.06
N THR A 41 6.46 -13.35 9.75
CA THR A 41 5.51 -13.71 8.73
C THR A 41 4.20 -13.10 9.19
N ALA A 42 3.94 -11.88 8.71
CA ALA A 42 2.63 -11.27 8.79
C ALA A 42 1.63 -12.36 8.39
N PRO A 43 0.57 -12.59 9.18
CA PRO A 43 -0.36 -13.68 8.94
C PRO A 43 -0.84 -13.61 7.48
N PRO A 44 -1.07 -14.77 6.84
CA PRO A 44 -1.61 -14.81 5.48
C PRO A 44 -2.79 -13.86 5.41
N ALA A 45 -2.78 -12.96 4.43
CA ALA A 45 -3.81 -11.94 4.29
C ALA A 45 -5.16 -12.63 4.40
N ALA A 46 -6.01 -12.14 5.32
CA ALA A 46 -7.31 -12.74 5.59
C ALA A 46 -8.08 -13.06 4.29
N PRO A 47 -8.97 -14.07 4.28
CA PRO A 47 -9.83 -14.35 3.13
C PRO A 47 -10.52 -13.07 2.66
N ALA A 48 -10.70 -12.91 1.34
CA ALA A 48 -11.31 -11.69 0.82
C ALA A 48 -12.76 -11.68 1.28
N ASP A 49 -13.22 -10.54 1.80
CA ASP A 49 -14.66 -10.32 1.90
C ASP A 49 -15.29 -10.49 0.50
N PRO A 50 -16.56 -10.92 0.42
CA PRO A 50 -17.28 -11.04 -0.84
C PRO A 50 -17.18 -9.75 -1.66
N PRO A 51 -17.16 -9.80 -3.00
CA PRO A 51 -17.03 -8.61 -3.83
C PRO A 51 -18.15 -7.60 -3.55
N ALA A 52 -17.76 -6.34 -3.41
CA ALA A 52 -18.66 -5.21 -3.23
C ALA A 52 -18.84 -4.48 -4.57
N ARG A 53 -20.02 -3.91 -4.80
CA ARG A 53 -20.32 -3.12 -6.01
C ARG A 53 -20.24 -1.62 -5.69
N PRO A 54 -19.05 -0.99 -5.78
CA PRO A 54 -18.90 0.42 -5.48
C PRO A 54 -19.70 1.27 -6.48
N GLY A 55 -20.49 2.23 -5.96
CA GLY A 55 -21.29 3.14 -6.78
C GLY A 55 -21.10 4.61 -6.42
N LEU A 56 -20.59 4.90 -5.21
CA LEU A 56 -20.27 6.26 -4.79
C LEU A 56 -18.88 6.33 -4.16
N LEU A 57 -18.20 7.43 -4.41
CA LEU A 57 -17.03 7.89 -3.67
C LEU A 57 -17.38 9.23 -3.02
N VAL A 58 -17.35 9.24 -1.69
CA VAL A 58 -17.74 10.37 -0.86
C VAL A 58 -16.51 10.90 -0.14
N SER A 59 -16.37 12.21 -0.05
CA SER A 59 -15.28 12.85 0.69
C SER A 59 -15.73 14.13 1.37
N GLN A 60 -15.05 14.48 2.46
CA GLN A 60 -15.25 15.74 3.18
C GLN A 60 -13.94 16.17 3.85
N GLU A 61 -13.90 17.41 4.35
CA GLU A 61 -12.68 17.95 4.98
C GLU A 61 -12.38 17.31 6.33
N ARG A 62 -13.44 17.03 7.12
CA ARG A 62 -13.32 16.41 8.44
C ARG A 62 -13.48 14.89 8.38
N PRO A 63 -12.90 14.13 9.32
CA PRO A 63 -13.21 12.72 9.45
C PRO A 63 -14.71 12.47 9.66
N PHE A 64 -15.20 11.36 9.11
CA PHE A 64 -16.53 10.84 9.41
C PHE A 64 -16.61 10.38 10.86
N THR A 65 -17.69 10.77 11.53
CA THR A 65 -17.98 10.26 12.87
C THR A 65 -18.54 8.85 12.79
N GLU A 66 -18.36 8.06 13.85
CA GLU A 66 -18.93 6.72 13.92
C GLU A 66 -20.46 6.73 13.77
N ALA A 67 -21.13 7.75 14.30
CA ALA A 67 -22.57 7.93 14.17
C ALA A 67 -23.00 8.16 12.70
N GLU A 68 -22.22 8.92 11.92
CA GLU A 68 -22.46 9.10 10.48
C GLU A 68 -22.30 7.78 9.72
N VAL A 69 -21.18 7.07 9.96
CA VAL A 69 -20.92 5.77 9.32
C VAL A 69 -22.03 4.78 9.67
N ARG A 70 -22.45 4.71 10.94
CA ARG A 70 -23.54 3.83 11.39
C ARG A 70 -24.87 4.17 10.71
N ARG A 71 -25.26 5.44 10.65
CA ARG A 71 -26.49 5.86 9.96
C ARG A 71 -26.48 5.52 8.47
N LEU A 72 -25.32 5.65 7.82
CA LEU A 72 -25.16 5.25 6.42
C LEU A 72 -25.32 3.74 6.22
N ARG A 73 -24.78 2.91 7.13
CA ARG A 73 -24.95 1.44 7.07
C ARG A 73 -26.40 0.99 7.17
N HIS A 74 -27.28 1.80 7.77
CA HIS A 74 -28.71 1.50 7.88
C HIS A 74 -29.55 1.98 6.70
N GLN A 75 -28.95 2.60 5.67
CA GLN A 75 -29.68 2.96 4.46
C GLN A 75 -29.90 1.73 3.59
N SER A 76 -31.13 1.53 3.11
CA SER A 76 -31.52 0.37 2.28
C SER A 76 -30.70 0.21 1.01
N GLU A 77 -30.20 1.30 0.46
CA GLU A 77 -29.45 1.35 -0.78
C GLU A 77 -27.94 1.10 -0.57
N VAL A 78 -27.48 1.08 0.68
CA VAL A 78 -26.07 0.88 1.04
C VAL A 78 -25.85 -0.57 1.45
N THR A 79 -25.04 -1.30 0.68
CA THR A 79 -24.73 -2.72 0.95
C THR A 79 -23.44 -2.88 1.74
N ARG A 80 -22.47 -1.99 1.52
CA ARG A 80 -21.20 -1.97 2.27
C ARG A 80 -20.56 -0.60 2.23
N LEU A 81 -19.75 -0.31 3.25
CA LEU A 81 -18.93 0.88 3.33
C LEU A 81 -17.47 0.49 3.56
N ALA A 82 -16.56 1.14 2.85
CA ALA A 82 -15.15 1.20 3.21
C ALA A 82 -14.81 2.64 3.61
N LEU A 83 -14.42 2.82 4.87
CA LEU A 83 -13.83 4.07 5.34
C LEU A 83 -12.40 4.19 4.79
N ILE A 84 -12.07 5.34 4.25
CA ILE A 84 -10.76 5.64 3.67
C ILE A 84 -10.33 7.06 4.08
N GLY A 85 -9.04 7.36 3.94
CA GLY A 85 -8.60 8.74 3.69
C GLY A 85 -8.70 9.02 2.20
N TYR A 86 -9.09 10.23 1.82
CA TYR A 86 -9.15 10.65 0.42
C TYR A 86 -8.68 12.09 0.27
N GLY A 87 -7.72 12.29 -0.63
CA GLY A 87 -7.07 13.58 -0.84
C GLY A 87 -6.31 13.65 -2.16
N GLN A 88 -5.61 14.76 -2.36
CA GLN A 88 -4.76 14.97 -3.54
C GLN A 88 -3.31 15.07 -3.09
N VAL A 89 -2.45 14.24 -3.67
CA VAL A 89 -1.02 14.23 -3.35
C VAL A 89 -0.24 14.75 -4.55
N ARG A 90 0.70 15.66 -4.31
CA ARG A 90 1.60 16.10 -5.37
C ARG A 90 2.65 15.03 -5.63
N MET A 91 2.76 14.62 -6.88
CA MET A 91 3.75 13.65 -7.38
C MET A 91 4.07 14.02 -8.83
N TYR A 92 5.36 14.08 -9.19
CA TYR A 92 5.82 14.45 -10.55
C TYR A 92 5.24 15.77 -11.12
N GLY A 93 4.88 16.72 -10.25
CA GLY A 93 4.29 18.00 -10.65
C GLY A 93 2.76 17.97 -10.74
N ASP A 94 2.15 16.79 -10.77
CA ASP A 94 0.71 16.59 -10.85
C ASP A 94 0.06 16.35 -9.48
N ARG A 95 -1.26 16.55 -9.42
CA ARG A 95 -2.09 16.19 -8.27
C ARG A 95 -2.74 14.84 -8.52
N ILE A 96 -2.35 13.86 -7.74
CA ILE A 96 -2.82 12.48 -7.85
C ILE A 96 -3.91 12.22 -6.81
N PRO A 97 -5.15 11.89 -7.23
CA PRO A 97 -6.21 11.44 -6.34
C PRO A 97 -5.77 10.21 -5.56
N THR A 98 -5.60 10.36 -4.25
CA THR A 98 -5.01 9.35 -3.40
C THR A 98 -6.02 8.85 -2.38
N ALA A 99 -6.17 7.53 -2.30
CA ALA A 99 -6.88 6.86 -1.22
C ALA A 99 -5.90 6.23 -0.23
N THR A 100 -6.22 6.43 1.04
CA THR A 100 -5.52 5.87 2.17
C THR A 100 -6.44 4.83 2.80
N VAL A 101 -6.02 3.57 2.83
CA VAL A 101 -6.95 2.44 3.03
C VAL A 101 -6.50 1.48 4.12
N ASP A 102 -7.47 0.75 4.67
CA ASP A 102 -7.24 -0.56 5.25
C ASP A 102 -7.32 -1.61 4.11
N PRO A 103 -6.21 -2.30 3.78
CA PRO A 103 -6.18 -3.30 2.71
C PRO A 103 -7.18 -4.43 2.89
N ALA A 104 -7.47 -4.84 4.13
CA ALA A 104 -8.36 -5.96 4.41
C ALA A 104 -9.80 -5.64 3.99
N THR A 105 -10.28 -4.44 4.35
CA THR A 105 -11.64 -3.99 4.03
C THR A 105 -11.76 -3.50 2.58
N TYR A 106 -10.79 -2.69 2.13
CA TYR A 106 -10.87 -1.99 0.85
C TYR A 106 -10.76 -2.92 -0.37
N ARG A 107 -10.03 -4.03 -0.27
CA ARG A 107 -9.83 -4.94 -1.41
C ARG A 107 -11.13 -5.45 -2.01
N SER A 108 -12.17 -5.62 -1.20
CA SER A 108 -13.49 -6.07 -1.65
C SER A 108 -14.19 -5.08 -2.58
N PHE A 109 -13.76 -3.81 -2.61
CA PHE A 109 -14.30 -2.76 -3.48
C PHE A 109 -13.53 -2.61 -4.80
N THR A 110 -12.56 -3.48 -5.09
CA THR A 110 -11.78 -3.46 -6.33
C THR A 110 -12.23 -4.58 -7.28
N PRO A 111 -11.87 -4.53 -8.58
CA PRO A 111 -12.15 -5.62 -9.51
C PRO A 111 -11.55 -6.94 -9.04
N ASP A 112 -12.14 -8.07 -9.43
CA ASP A 112 -11.76 -9.41 -8.95
C ASP A 112 -10.26 -9.69 -9.06
N GLY A 113 -9.65 -9.31 -10.19
CA GLY A 113 -8.22 -9.49 -10.40
C GLY A 113 -7.37 -8.78 -9.34
N THR A 114 -7.71 -7.54 -8.97
CA THR A 114 -7.00 -6.80 -7.92
C THR A 114 -7.39 -7.31 -6.54
N ARG A 115 -8.68 -7.59 -6.31
CA ARG A 115 -9.24 -8.07 -5.04
C ARG A 115 -8.55 -9.35 -4.55
N ASP A 116 -8.30 -10.29 -5.48
CA ASP A 116 -7.73 -11.61 -5.17
C ASP A 116 -6.20 -11.63 -5.16
N ALA A 117 -5.56 -10.57 -5.67
CA ALA A 117 -4.10 -10.47 -5.68
C ALA A 117 -3.55 -10.18 -4.27
N THR A 118 -3.35 -11.23 -3.48
CA THR A 118 -2.81 -11.12 -2.11
C THR A 118 -1.48 -10.35 -2.04
N THR A 119 -0.60 -10.55 -3.03
CA THR A 119 0.69 -9.84 -3.13
C THR A 119 0.52 -8.32 -3.21
N VAL A 120 -0.51 -7.83 -3.90
CA VAL A 120 -0.83 -6.40 -4.06
C VAL A 120 -1.20 -5.78 -2.71
N TRP A 121 -2.07 -6.45 -1.97
CA TRP A 121 -2.51 -5.95 -0.67
C TRP A 121 -1.42 -6.05 0.40
N LYS A 122 -0.54 -7.06 0.31
CA LYS A 122 0.66 -7.14 1.15
C LYS A 122 1.59 -5.95 0.90
N VAL A 123 1.83 -5.62 -0.36
CA VAL A 123 2.65 -4.45 -0.75
C VAL A 123 2.11 -3.14 -0.19
N VAL A 124 0.79 -2.94 -0.22
CA VAL A 124 0.14 -1.76 0.40
C VAL A 124 0.30 -1.79 1.92
N ALA A 125 0.07 -2.95 2.55
CA ALA A 125 0.24 -3.13 3.99
C ALA A 125 1.69 -2.84 4.44
N ASP A 126 2.68 -3.22 3.63
CA ASP A 126 4.10 -2.93 3.82
C ASP A 126 4.46 -1.44 3.60
N GLY A 127 3.47 -0.60 3.27
CA GLY A 127 3.60 0.85 3.19
C GLY A 127 4.02 1.39 1.82
N LYS A 128 4.04 0.54 0.78
CA LYS A 128 4.30 0.94 -0.61
C LYS A 128 3.00 1.44 -1.27
N ALA A 129 3.15 2.18 -2.38
CA ALA A 129 2.01 2.64 -3.18
C ALA A 129 1.73 1.74 -4.37
N LEU A 130 0.45 1.65 -4.71
CA LEU A 130 -0.02 1.21 -6.01
C LEU A 130 -0.61 2.41 -6.74
N VAL A 131 -0.36 2.49 -8.04
CA VAL A 131 -0.87 3.58 -8.89
C VAL A 131 -1.84 3.00 -9.92
N SER A 132 -2.84 3.78 -10.34
CA SER A 132 -3.77 3.33 -11.38
C SER A 132 -3.04 3.18 -12.72
N HIS A 133 -3.50 2.26 -13.56
CA HIS A 133 -2.98 2.13 -14.93
C HIS A 133 -3.10 3.44 -15.72
N ALA A 134 -4.16 4.22 -15.51
CA ALA A 134 -4.35 5.51 -16.16
C ALA A 134 -3.21 6.50 -15.88
N VAL A 135 -2.73 6.57 -14.63
CA VAL A 135 -1.59 7.43 -14.27
C VAL A 135 -0.27 6.81 -14.73
N GLY A 136 -0.12 5.48 -14.63
CA GLY A 136 1.05 4.77 -15.14
C GLY A 136 1.29 4.99 -16.64
N ASP A 137 0.21 4.92 -17.43
CA ASP A 137 0.23 5.10 -18.88
C ASP A 137 0.47 6.56 -19.27
N ARG A 138 -0.15 7.52 -18.57
CA ARG A 138 -0.04 8.96 -18.85
C ARG A 138 1.34 9.51 -18.51
N ASP A 139 1.86 9.14 -17.34
CA ASP A 139 3.05 9.78 -16.76
C ASP A 139 4.31 8.92 -16.96
N HIS A 140 4.19 7.79 -17.68
CA HIS A 140 5.27 6.81 -17.93
C HIS A 140 6.04 6.45 -16.66
N LEU A 141 5.30 6.23 -15.58
CA LEU A 141 5.90 6.11 -14.25
C LEU A 141 6.86 4.92 -14.19
N PRO A 142 8.14 5.15 -13.82
CA PRO A 142 9.03 4.04 -13.55
C PRO A 142 8.46 3.26 -12.36
N LEU A 143 8.40 1.93 -12.49
CA LEU A 143 7.97 1.08 -11.40
C LEU A 143 9.16 0.77 -10.48
N ASP A 144 8.87 0.47 -9.22
CA ASP A 144 9.85 0.19 -8.16
C ASP A 144 10.74 1.36 -7.70
N VAL A 145 10.39 2.59 -8.05
CA VAL A 145 11.12 3.78 -7.61
C VAL A 145 10.54 4.40 -6.35
N THR A 146 11.39 5.12 -5.61
CA THR A 146 10.96 5.97 -4.49
C THR A 146 10.84 7.41 -4.95
N VAL A 147 9.67 8.01 -4.72
CA VAL A 147 9.32 9.34 -5.24
C VAL A 147 8.85 10.25 -4.11
N PRO A 148 9.08 11.57 -4.21
CA PRO A 148 8.38 12.53 -3.37
C PRO A 148 6.86 12.46 -3.60
N ALA A 149 6.11 12.36 -2.51
CA ALA A 149 4.66 12.28 -2.47
C ALA A 149 4.16 13.15 -1.31
N GLY A 150 3.68 14.36 -1.62
CA GLY A 150 3.24 15.31 -0.61
C GLY A 150 4.39 15.75 0.30
N ARG A 151 4.31 15.40 1.59
CA ARG A 151 5.32 15.78 2.61
C ARG A 151 6.35 14.68 2.92
N ALA A 152 6.29 13.54 2.24
CA ALA A 152 7.20 12.41 2.47
C ALA A 152 7.56 11.73 1.15
N THR A 153 8.32 10.64 1.21
CA THR A 153 8.60 9.78 0.06
C THR A 153 7.85 8.45 0.13
N VAL A 154 7.47 7.92 -1.03
CA VAL A 154 6.78 6.62 -1.15
C VAL A 154 7.39 5.83 -2.30
N ARG A 155 7.51 4.51 -2.12
CA ARG A 155 7.94 3.58 -3.18
C ARG A 155 6.73 3.11 -3.97
N ILE A 156 6.74 3.31 -5.29
CA ILE A 156 5.71 2.84 -6.20
C ILE A 156 6.02 1.38 -6.54
N ALA A 157 5.18 0.45 -6.12
CA ALA A 157 5.44 -0.98 -6.28
C ALA A 157 4.84 -1.59 -7.56
N GLY A 158 3.90 -0.91 -8.19
CA GLY A 158 3.22 -1.43 -9.38
C GLY A 158 1.97 -0.65 -9.71
N LEU A 159 1.36 -1.07 -10.82
CA LEU A 159 0.07 -0.58 -11.26
C LEU A 159 -1.04 -1.54 -10.85
N ALA A 160 -2.19 -1.00 -10.46
CA ALA A 160 -3.36 -1.80 -10.11
C ALA A 160 -4.64 -1.07 -10.52
N THR A 161 -5.62 -1.82 -11.01
CA THR A 161 -6.95 -1.27 -11.23
C THR A 161 -7.69 -1.15 -9.90
N THR A 162 -8.24 0.02 -9.61
CA THR A 162 -8.92 0.34 -8.33
C THR A 162 -10.27 1.05 -8.57
N VAL A 163 -10.90 1.54 -7.48
CA VAL A 163 -12.15 2.30 -7.51
C VAL A 163 -12.01 3.55 -8.40
N PRO A 164 -12.97 3.86 -9.30
CA PRO A 164 -12.86 5.02 -10.17
C PRO A 164 -12.68 6.34 -9.43
N GLY A 165 -11.72 7.14 -9.92
CA GLY A 165 -11.31 8.40 -9.31
C GLY A 165 -10.41 8.25 -8.08
N VAL A 166 -9.88 7.05 -7.83
CA VAL A 166 -8.68 6.83 -7.01
C VAL A 166 -7.56 6.44 -7.96
N ASP A 167 -6.46 7.16 -7.90
CA ASP A 167 -5.30 6.96 -8.77
C ASP A 167 -4.04 6.51 -8.02
N MET A 168 -4.00 6.66 -6.69
CA MET A 168 -2.99 6.06 -5.85
C MET A 168 -3.62 5.45 -4.61
N VAL A 169 -3.21 4.23 -4.27
CA VAL A 169 -3.64 3.51 -3.06
C VAL A 169 -2.44 3.26 -2.15
N VAL A 170 -2.57 3.66 -0.89
CA VAL A 170 -1.57 3.47 0.17
C VAL A 170 -2.24 3.01 1.47
N SER A 171 -1.47 2.42 2.40
CA SER A 171 -1.97 2.12 3.75
C SER A 171 -2.27 3.39 4.56
N SER A 172 -3.10 3.27 5.59
CA SER A 172 -3.37 4.31 6.60
C SER A 172 -2.11 5.01 7.11
N ALA A 173 -1.13 4.24 7.56
CA ALA A 173 0.14 4.75 8.07
C ALA A 173 0.95 5.53 7.01
N THR A 174 0.95 5.06 5.75
CA THR A 174 1.61 5.79 4.66
C THR A 174 0.86 7.06 4.28
N GLY A 175 -0.47 7.01 4.26
CA GLY A 175 -1.33 8.16 3.99
C GLY A 175 -1.09 9.30 4.97
N GLU A 176 -1.02 8.99 6.27
CA GLU A 176 -0.63 9.96 7.28
C GLU A 176 0.70 10.61 6.95
N ARG A 177 1.74 9.83 6.61
CA ARG A 177 3.05 10.38 6.27
C ARG A 177 3.00 11.33 5.06
N ILE A 178 2.22 11.03 4.03
CA ILE A 178 2.14 11.88 2.82
C ILE A 178 1.12 13.03 2.91
N GLY A 179 0.36 13.12 4.01
CA GLY A 179 -0.59 14.20 4.26
C GLY A 179 -2.04 13.91 3.83
N VAL A 180 -2.39 12.64 3.65
CA VAL A 180 -3.77 12.18 3.41
C VAL A 180 -4.18 11.31 4.60
N PRO A 181 -4.65 11.92 5.72
CA PRO A 181 -5.04 11.16 6.89
C PRO A 181 -6.27 10.29 6.61
N PHE A 182 -6.40 9.20 7.35
CA PHE A 182 -7.53 8.28 7.22
C PHE A 182 -8.83 8.88 7.77
N GLY A 183 -9.97 8.49 7.19
CA GLY A 183 -11.29 8.71 7.78
C GLY A 183 -12.12 9.85 7.18
N ASN A 184 -11.60 10.61 6.22
CA ASN A 184 -12.32 11.71 5.57
C ASN A 184 -12.98 11.33 4.22
N GLY A 185 -12.84 10.07 3.80
CA GLY A 185 -13.45 9.52 2.59
C GLY A 185 -14.21 8.22 2.84
N LEU A 186 -15.17 7.90 1.97
CA LEU A 186 -15.94 6.66 1.98
C LEU A 186 -16.10 6.14 0.55
N VAL A 187 -15.86 4.85 0.36
CA VAL A 187 -16.39 4.12 -0.80
C VAL A 187 -17.68 3.44 -0.37
N VAL A 188 -18.75 3.70 -1.11
CA VAL A 188 -20.09 3.17 -0.83
C VAL A 188 -20.45 2.16 -1.90
N ALA A 189 -20.65 0.91 -1.47
CA ALA A 189 -21.26 -0.09 -2.31
C ALA A 189 -22.78 0.02 -2.23
N VAL A 190 -23.42 -0.04 -3.39
CA VAL A 190 -24.85 0.26 -3.52
C VAL A 190 -25.61 -0.89 -4.18
N SER A 191 -26.85 -1.10 -3.76
CA SER A 191 -27.80 -1.99 -4.44
C SER A 191 -28.79 -1.14 -5.23
N GLY A 192 -28.63 -1.11 -6.56
CA GLY A 192 -29.54 -0.42 -7.47
C GLY A 192 -29.01 0.91 -7.99
N ASP A 193 -29.89 1.91 -8.06
CA ASP A 193 -29.63 3.20 -8.70
C ASP A 193 -28.67 4.09 -7.87
N PRO A 194 -27.48 4.43 -8.39
CA PRO A 194 -26.53 5.31 -7.73
C PRO A 194 -27.08 6.71 -7.42
N GLU A 195 -28.05 7.21 -8.19
CA GLU A 195 -28.68 8.52 -7.91
C GLU A 195 -29.52 8.49 -6.64
N ARG A 196 -30.35 7.45 -6.48
CA ARG A 196 -31.11 7.27 -5.24
C ARG A 196 -30.20 7.09 -4.04
N ALA A 197 -29.16 6.28 -4.17
CA ALA A 197 -28.17 6.11 -3.11
C ALA A 197 -27.48 7.44 -2.75
N SER A 198 -27.09 8.24 -3.76
CA SER A 198 -26.50 9.57 -3.56
C SER A 198 -27.42 10.50 -2.78
N ALA A 199 -28.72 10.52 -3.10
CA ALA A 199 -29.72 11.31 -2.39
C ALA A 199 -29.85 10.90 -0.91
N LYS A 200 -29.86 9.58 -0.62
CA LYS A 200 -29.90 9.06 0.75
C LYS A 200 -28.64 9.40 1.54
N VAL A 201 -27.46 9.23 0.93
CA VAL A 201 -26.18 9.62 1.54
C VAL A 201 -26.18 11.12 1.86
N ARG A 202 -26.67 11.95 0.95
CA ARG A 202 -26.79 13.41 1.16
C ARG A 202 -27.78 13.75 2.28
N ALA A 203 -28.89 13.03 2.39
CA ALA A 203 -29.84 13.24 3.49
C ALA A 203 -29.23 12.92 4.87
N VAL A 204 -28.35 11.92 4.96
CA VAL A 204 -27.69 11.53 6.22
C VAL A 204 -26.55 12.46 6.61
N LEU A 205 -25.76 12.92 5.63
CA LEU A 205 -24.54 13.70 5.86
C LEU A 205 -24.71 15.22 5.70
N GLY A 206 -25.83 15.66 5.12
CA GLY A 206 -26.09 17.05 4.77
C GLY A 206 -25.36 17.49 3.49
N ALA A 207 -25.21 18.80 3.33
CA ALA A 207 -24.71 19.42 2.08
C ALA A 207 -23.18 19.52 1.97
N ARG A 208 -22.44 19.23 3.06
CA ARG A 208 -20.98 19.42 3.12
C ARG A 208 -20.14 18.40 2.33
N PRO A 209 -20.45 17.09 2.31
CA PRO A 209 -19.60 16.14 1.61
C PRO A 209 -19.73 16.29 0.09
N VAL A 210 -18.61 16.07 -0.59
CA VAL A 210 -18.57 15.87 -2.04
C VAL A 210 -18.92 14.42 -2.31
N ILE A 211 -20.05 14.20 -2.98
CA ILE A 211 -20.53 12.88 -3.39
C ILE A 211 -20.31 12.74 -4.89
N ARG A 212 -19.45 11.81 -5.30
CA ARG A 212 -19.22 11.46 -6.70
C ARG A 212 -19.80 10.08 -7.00
N ARG A 213 -20.62 9.99 -8.04
CA ARG A 213 -20.96 8.71 -8.63
C ARG A 213 -19.77 8.15 -9.40
N ILE A 214 -19.55 6.87 -9.25
CA ILE A 214 -18.46 6.15 -9.90
C ILE A 214 -19.04 5.06 -10.79
N ALA A 215 -18.38 4.82 -11.92
CA ALA A 215 -18.80 3.80 -12.87
C ALA A 215 -18.72 2.41 -12.23
N PRO A 216 -19.65 1.49 -12.56
CA PRO A 216 -19.54 0.10 -12.12
C PRO A 216 -18.22 -0.53 -12.56
N LEU A 217 -17.61 -1.28 -11.66
CA LEU A 217 -16.48 -2.14 -11.97
C LEU A 217 -17.01 -3.35 -12.78
N GLY A 218 -17.01 -3.26 -14.11
CA GLY A 218 -17.64 -4.29 -14.97
C GLY A 218 -17.38 -4.18 -16.47
N GLY A 219 -16.31 -3.51 -16.89
CA GLY A 219 -15.82 -3.54 -18.28
C GLY A 219 -14.97 -4.79 -18.58
N PRO A 220 -14.48 -4.99 -19.82
CA PRO A 220 -13.58 -6.10 -20.16
C PRO A 220 -12.44 -6.17 -19.14
N ALA A 221 -12.01 -7.40 -18.79
CA ALA A 221 -11.08 -7.71 -17.71
C ALA A 221 -9.94 -6.67 -17.64
N LEU A 222 -10.11 -5.68 -16.75
CA LEU A 222 -9.10 -4.66 -16.56
C LEU A 222 -7.86 -5.37 -16.00
N PRO A 223 -6.65 -5.02 -16.46
CA PRO A 223 -5.44 -5.64 -15.94
C PRO A 223 -5.42 -5.47 -14.43
N ALA A 224 -5.47 -6.60 -13.74
CA ALA A 224 -5.53 -6.68 -12.29
C ALA A 224 -4.36 -5.94 -11.65
N VAL A 225 -3.17 -6.26 -12.13
CA VAL A 225 -1.89 -5.84 -11.56
C VAL A 225 -0.85 -5.87 -12.65
N THR A 226 -0.08 -4.81 -12.78
CA THR A 226 1.21 -4.84 -13.46
C THR A 226 2.28 -4.62 -12.38
N PRO A 227 2.90 -5.69 -11.86
CA PRO A 227 3.96 -5.53 -10.88
C PRO A 227 5.12 -4.79 -11.53
N ALA A 228 5.90 -4.07 -10.73
CA ALA A 228 7.24 -3.71 -11.13
C ALA A 228 8.02 -5.00 -11.35
N VAL A 229 8.24 -5.38 -12.61
CA VAL A 229 9.20 -6.45 -12.93
C VAL A 229 10.57 -5.88 -12.54
N PRO A 230 11.30 -6.43 -11.56
CA PRO A 230 12.71 -6.06 -11.39
C PRO A 230 13.40 -6.37 -12.72
N PRO A 231 14.33 -5.54 -13.23
CA PRO A 231 15.09 -5.93 -14.41
C PRO A 231 15.63 -7.34 -14.13
N ALA A 232 15.34 -8.28 -15.03
CA ALA A 232 15.96 -9.58 -14.96
C ALA A 232 17.46 -9.30 -14.84
N THR A 233 18.07 -9.67 -13.70
CA THR A 233 19.52 -9.76 -13.64
C THR A 233 19.90 -10.56 -14.87
N PRO A 234 20.68 -10.02 -15.81
CA PRO A 234 21.19 -10.87 -16.88
C PRO A 234 21.86 -12.03 -16.17
N SER A 235 21.46 -13.26 -16.52
CA SER A 235 22.24 -14.43 -16.16
C SER A 235 23.62 -14.19 -16.73
N VAL A 236 24.51 -13.62 -15.94
CA VAL A 236 25.93 -13.66 -16.17
C VAL A 236 26.26 -15.14 -16.00
N VAL A 237 26.20 -15.87 -17.11
CA VAL A 237 26.92 -17.13 -17.23
C VAL A 237 28.37 -16.77 -16.93
N PRO A 238 28.96 -17.27 -15.83
CA PRO A 238 30.37 -17.01 -15.59
C PRO A 238 31.13 -17.54 -16.81
N PRO A 239 32.01 -16.74 -17.43
CA PRO A 239 32.87 -17.24 -18.49
C PRO A 239 33.70 -18.39 -17.89
N GLY A 240 33.42 -19.62 -18.32
CA GLY A 240 34.10 -20.82 -17.84
C GLY A 240 33.19 -21.98 -17.39
N ALA A 241 31.87 -21.89 -17.47
CA ALA A 241 31.03 -23.08 -17.29
C ALA A 241 31.31 -24.11 -18.40
N PRO A 242 31.81 -25.32 -18.09
CA PRO A 242 32.05 -26.34 -19.11
C PRO A 242 30.72 -26.79 -19.73
N PRO A 243 30.70 -27.11 -21.03
CA PRO A 243 29.49 -27.60 -21.67
C PRO A 243 29.02 -28.91 -21.00
N PRO A 244 27.70 -29.15 -20.91
CA PRO A 244 27.19 -30.41 -20.39
C PRO A 244 27.71 -31.57 -21.23
N ALA A 245 28.22 -32.61 -20.55
CA ALA A 245 28.76 -33.80 -21.19
C ALA A 245 27.69 -34.47 -22.06
N ALA A 246 28.07 -34.76 -23.31
CA ALA A 246 27.22 -35.48 -24.26
C ALA A 246 26.89 -36.88 -23.71
N PRO A 247 25.65 -37.38 -23.92
CA PRO A 247 25.30 -38.74 -23.54
C PRO A 247 26.12 -39.74 -24.35
N ALA A 248 26.81 -40.64 -23.66
CA ALA A 248 27.55 -41.75 -24.27
C ALA A 248 26.56 -42.68 -25.00
N GLY A 249 26.74 -42.81 -26.32
CA GLY A 249 26.02 -43.78 -27.14
C GLY A 249 26.36 -45.21 -26.70
N GLY A 250 25.33 -45.98 -26.36
CA GLY A 250 25.46 -47.42 -26.15
C GLY A 250 25.69 -48.16 -27.48
N PRO A 251 26.46 -49.26 -27.48
CA PRO A 251 26.75 -50.00 -28.70
C PRO A 251 25.52 -50.74 -29.22
N ALA A 252 25.30 -50.62 -30.53
CA ALA A 252 24.35 -51.42 -31.28
C ALA A 252 24.79 -52.90 -31.29
N ALA A 253 23.90 -53.78 -30.87
CA ALA A 253 24.04 -55.23 -31.04
C ALA A 253 23.27 -55.65 -32.30
N LEU A 254 23.96 -56.26 -33.26
CA LEU A 254 23.42 -57.03 -34.38
C LEU A 254 23.84 -58.49 -34.21
N PRO A 255 23.00 -59.44 -34.63
CA PRO A 255 23.44 -60.57 -35.42
C PRO A 255 23.11 -60.37 -36.91
#